data_AF-A0A1R1YE70-F1
#
_entry.id   AF-A0A1R1YE70-F1
#
_cell.length_a   1.000
_cell.length_b   1.000
_cell.length_c   1.000
_cell.angle_alpha   90.00
_cell.angle_beta   90.00
_cell.angle_gamma   90.00
#
_symmetry.space_group_name_H-M   'P 1'
#
loop_
_entity.id
_entity.type
_entity.pdbx_description
1 polymer ?
#
loop_
_entity_poly.entity_id
_entity_poly.type
_entity_poly.pdbx_seq_one_letter_code
_entity_poly.pdbx_strand_id
1 'polypeptide(L)'
;MTFNWGALLGWSAMTGSLDLAVVAPLYLSGISWTLVYDTVYAHQDKADDVQVGVKSTALLFGAQTKPVLAAFSFTTIALLAASGYFNQSSYLFYTIACGAGSAHLFWLLRGVDLNSTASCWKAFTSYSWFGFIVFFALVCDYSYRSFFNPKQPEENILVHNTHPYATDK
;
A
#
# COMPACT_ATOMS: atom_id res chain seq x y z
N MET A 1 9.29 7.25 2.37
CA MET A 1 8.90 6.47 3.59
C MET A 1 8.10 7.27 4.61
N THR A 2 8.37 8.56 4.81
CA THR A 2 7.70 9.43 5.78
C THR A 2 6.18 9.53 5.59
N PHE A 3 5.69 9.52 4.34
CA PHE A 3 4.25 9.64 4.07
C PHE A 3 3.44 8.36 4.41
N ASN A 4 4.06 7.18 4.43
CA ASN A 4 3.36 5.91 4.68
C ASN A 4 2.81 5.83 6.13
N TRP A 5 3.31 6.65 7.06
CA TRP A 5 2.81 6.74 8.43
C TRP A 5 1.33 7.16 8.50
N GLY A 6 0.79 7.76 7.43
CA GLY A 6 -0.64 8.03 7.30
C GLY A 6 -1.53 6.79 7.48
N ALA A 7 -1.04 5.59 7.15
CA ALA A 7 -1.77 4.34 7.40
C ALA A 7 -1.95 4.06 8.91
N LEU A 8 -0.90 4.28 9.70
CA LEU A 8 -0.91 4.10 11.16
C LEU A 8 -1.84 5.13 11.82
N LEU A 9 -1.69 6.39 11.42
CA LEU A 9 -2.47 7.51 11.96
C LEU A 9 -3.95 7.40 11.57
N GLY A 10 -4.24 7.10 10.30
CA GLY A 10 -5.60 6.95 9.79
C GLY A 10 -6.35 5.81 10.50
N TRP A 11 -5.72 4.65 10.66
CA TRP A 11 -6.33 3.54 11.40
C TRP A 11 -6.60 3.89 12.87
N SER A 12 -5.60 4.45 13.55
CA SER A 12 -5.72 4.82 14.96
C SER A 12 -6.80 5.88 15.19
N ALA A 13 -6.91 6.85 14.28
CA ALA A 13 -7.93 7.89 14.34
C ALA A 13 -9.35 7.34 14.13
N MET A 14 -9.51 6.31 13.30
CA MET A 14 -10.82 5.72 13.01
C MET A 14 -11.28 4.68 14.05
N THR A 15 -10.35 3.89 14.58
CA THR A 15 -10.69 2.73 15.44
C THR A 15 -10.35 2.92 16.93
N GLY A 16 -9.60 3.98 17.28
CA GLY A 16 -9.11 4.21 18.64
C GLY A 16 -8.10 3.16 19.13
N SER A 17 -7.65 2.26 18.26
CA SER A 17 -6.68 1.20 18.57
C SER A 17 -5.72 1.00 17.40
N LEU A 18 -4.69 0.17 17.59
CA LEU A 18 -3.76 -0.18 16.52
C LEU A 18 -3.76 -1.70 16.31
N ASP A 19 -4.57 -2.17 15.37
CA ASP A 19 -4.56 -3.57 14.97
C ASP A 19 -3.39 -3.81 14.01
N LEU A 20 -2.29 -4.33 14.55
CA LEU A 20 -1.09 -4.59 13.79
C LEU A 20 -1.30 -5.64 12.68
N ALA A 21 -2.28 -6.54 12.81
CA ALA A 21 -2.56 -7.52 11.77
C ALA A 21 -3.08 -6.85 10.48
N VAL A 22 -3.83 -5.75 10.61
CA VAL A 22 -4.32 -4.97 9.46
C VAL A 22 -3.30 -3.92 9.02
N VAL A 23 -2.74 -3.18 9.98
CA VAL A 23 -1.99 -1.96 9.68
C VAL A 23 -0.56 -2.25 9.27
N ALA A 24 0.12 -3.25 9.85
CA ALA A 24 1.48 -3.59 9.46
C ALA A 24 1.58 -4.00 7.97
N PRO A 25 0.74 -4.91 7.42
CA PRO A 25 0.80 -5.22 6.00
C PRO A 25 0.41 -4.02 5.13
N LEU A 26 -0.54 -3.17 5.53
CA LEU A 26 -0.87 -1.95 4.79
C LEU A 26 0.32 -0.98 4.70
N TYR A 27 0.99 -0.76 5.83
CA TYR A 27 2.17 0.11 5.92
C TYR A 27 3.34 -0.44 5.08
N LEU A 28 3.62 -1.74 5.20
CA LEU A 28 4.66 -2.40 4.42
C LEU A 28 4.33 -2.42 2.92
N SER A 29 3.06 -2.52 2.56
CA SER A 29 2.62 -2.37 1.16
C SER A 29 2.96 -0.98 0.63
N GLY A 30 2.65 0.07 1.38
CA GLY A 30 3.02 1.45 1.02
C GLY A 30 4.52 1.65 0.87
N ILE A 31 5.32 1.05 1.76
CA ILE A 31 6.79 1.04 1.64
C ILE A 31 7.24 0.34 0.35
N SER A 32 6.69 -0.85 0.08
CA SER A 32 7.05 -1.63 -1.10
C SER A 32 6.71 -0.87 -2.39
N TRP A 33 5.54 -0.24 -2.46
CA TRP A 33 5.15 0.62 -3.57
C TRP A 33 6.05 1.85 -3.71
N THR A 34 6.46 2.44 -2.59
CA THR A 34 7.40 3.58 -2.55
C THR A 34 8.72 3.20 -3.22
N LEU A 35 9.26 2.02 -2.90
CA LEU A 35 10.47 1.52 -3.56
C LEU A 35 10.28 1.38 -5.08
N VAL A 36 9.07 1.06 -5.56
CA VAL A 36 8.79 0.94 -6.99
C VAL A 36 8.94 2.28 -7.69
N TYR A 37 8.17 3.28 -7.29
CA TYR A 37 8.18 4.57 -7.99
C TYR A 37 9.47 5.37 -7.72
N ASP A 38 10.06 5.28 -6.52
CA ASP A 38 11.34 5.95 -6.21
C ASP A 38 12.48 5.40 -7.06
N THR A 39 12.50 4.10 -7.32
CA THR A 39 13.52 3.50 -8.18
C THR A 39 13.33 3.91 -9.63
N VAL A 40 12.08 4.00 -10.12
CA VAL A 40 11.82 4.54 -11.47
C VAL A 40 12.24 6.01 -11.56
N TYR A 41 12.02 6.79 -10.50
CA TYR A 41 12.49 8.16 -10.40
C TYR A 41 14.03 8.25 -10.41
N ALA A 42 14.72 7.37 -9.67
CA ALA A 42 16.18 7.31 -9.64
C ALA A 42 16.82 7.00 -11.02
N HIS A 43 16.08 6.40 -11.96
CA HIS A 43 16.58 6.24 -13.34
C HIS A 43 16.60 7.55 -14.13
N GLN A 44 15.96 8.63 -13.65
CA GLN A 44 16.06 9.97 -14.25
C GLN A 44 17.42 10.60 -13.99
N ASP A 45 17.93 10.44 -12.76
CA ASP A 45 19.17 11.07 -12.30
C ASP A 45 20.39 10.16 -12.50
N LYS A 46 20.21 8.99 -13.13
CA LYS A 46 21.24 7.95 -13.26
C LYS A 46 22.56 8.45 -13.86
N ALA A 47 22.51 9.32 -14.87
CA ALA A 47 23.73 9.84 -15.49
C ALA A 47 24.51 10.76 -14.54
N ASP A 48 23.79 11.60 -13.80
CA ASP A 48 24.37 12.54 -12.85
C ASP A 48 24.89 11.81 -11.60
N ASP A 49 24.15 10.79 -11.12
CA ASP A 49 24.57 9.92 -10.02
C ASP A 49 25.91 9.23 -10.30
N VAL A 50 26.13 8.78 -11.54
CA VAL A 50 27.39 8.17 -11.98
C VAL A 50 28.53 9.18 -11.94
N GLN A 51 28.29 10.41 -12.38
CA GLN A 51 29.30 11.47 -12.41
C GLN A 51 29.70 11.92 -10.99
N VAL A 52 28.75 11.96 -10.07
CA VAL A 52 28.97 12.44 -8.69
C VAL A 52 29.33 11.29 -7.72
N GLY A 53 29.19 10.03 -8.15
CA GLY A 53 29.53 8.85 -7.35
C GLY A 53 28.48 8.46 -6.31
N VAL A 54 27.23 8.89 -6.51
CA VAL A 54 26.09 8.57 -5.65
C VAL A 54 25.66 7.11 -5.87
N LYS A 55 25.36 6.37 -4.80
CA LYS A 55 24.93 4.96 -4.88
C LYS A 55 23.39 4.85 -4.95
N SER A 56 22.78 5.25 -6.07
CA SER A 56 21.33 5.17 -6.22
C SER A 56 20.82 3.76 -6.50
N THR A 57 19.52 3.53 -6.27
CA THR A 57 18.87 2.23 -6.54
C THR A 57 18.89 1.86 -8.03
N ALA A 58 18.89 2.87 -8.91
CA ALA A 58 19.06 2.68 -10.35
C ALA A 58 20.41 2.04 -10.70
N LEU A 59 21.48 2.39 -9.97
CA LEU A 59 22.80 1.79 -10.11
C LEU A 59 22.90 0.44 -9.40
N LEU A 60 22.28 0.31 -8.22
CA LEU A 60 22.25 -0.94 -7.46
C LEU A 60 21.59 -2.07 -8.24
N PHE A 61 20.43 -1.82 -8.85
CA PHE A 61 19.66 -2.83 -9.57
C PHE A 61 20.07 -2.96 -11.03
N GLY A 62 20.56 -1.88 -11.65
CA GLY A 62 21.07 -1.89 -13.02
C GLY A 62 20.12 -2.56 -14.01
N ALA A 63 20.62 -3.57 -14.73
CA ALA A 63 19.84 -4.34 -15.70
C ALA A 63 18.69 -5.16 -15.09
N GLN A 64 18.77 -5.48 -13.78
CA GLN A 64 17.76 -6.24 -13.05
C GLN A 64 16.63 -5.37 -12.48
N THR A 65 16.62 -4.06 -12.78
CA THR A 65 15.61 -3.14 -12.25
C THR A 65 14.19 -3.65 -12.51
N LYS A 66 13.82 -3.98 -13.75
CA LYS A 66 12.43 -4.41 -14.05
C LYS A 66 11.99 -5.66 -13.26
N PRO A 67 12.78 -6.75 -13.21
CA PRO A 67 12.49 -7.88 -12.32
C PRO A 67 12.32 -7.52 -10.85
N VAL A 68 13.21 -6.68 -10.31
CA VAL A 68 13.15 -6.24 -8.90
C VAL A 68 11.89 -5.41 -8.64
N LEU A 69 11.54 -4.51 -9.56
CA LEU A 69 10.31 -3.72 -9.47
C LEU A 69 9.06 -4.59 -9.59
N ALA A 70 9.10 -5.65 -10.39
CA ALA A 70 8.00 -6.61 -10.47
C ALA A 70 7.81 -7.34 -9.13
N ALA A 71 8.90 -7.73 -8.47
CA ALA A 71 8.86 -8.36 -7.14
C ALA A 71 8.26 -7.40 -6.09
N PHE A 72 8.72 -6.14 -6.03
CA PHE A 72 8.13 -5.15 -5.12
C PHE A 72 6.67 -4.83 -5.45
N SER A 73 6.30 -4.76 -6.74
CA SER A 73 4.91 -4.58 -7.14
C SER A 73 4.03 -5.76 -6.70
N PHE A 74 4.52 -6.98 -6.84
CA PHE A 74 3.84 -8.18 -6.33
C PHE A 74 3.69 -8.14 -4.80
N THR A 75 4.77 -7.82 -4.07
CA THR A 75 4.74 -7.67 -2.61
C THR A 75 3.75 -6.60 -2.17
N THR A 76 3.67 -5.47 -2.87
CA THR A 76 2.68 -4.42 -2.62
C THR A 76 1.26 -4.98 -2.66
N ILE A 77 0.90 -5.69 -3.73
CA ILE A 77 -0.44 -6.26 -3.92
C ILE A 77 -0.72 -7.37 -2.91
N ALA A 78 0.23 -8.25 -2.65
CA ALA A 78 0.08 -9.33 -1.68
C ALA A 78 -0.18 -8.80 -0.26
N LEU A 79 0.53 -7.75 0.14
CA LEU A 79 0.35 -7.09 1.44
C LEU A 79 -0.96 -6.30 1.52
N LEU A 80 -1.41 -5.67 0.43
CA LEU A 80 -2.76 -5.08 0.36
C LEU A 80 -3.83 -6.14 0.54
N ALA A 81 -3.71 -7.28 -0.14
CA ALA A 81 -4.64 -8.40 0.01
C ALA A 81 -4.64 -8.95 1.44
N ALA A 82 -3.48 -9.10 2.07
CA ALA A 82 -3.36 -9.53 3.47
C ALA A 82 -4.03 -8.55 4.43
N SER A 83 -3.79 -7.25 4.27
CA SER A 83 -4.47 -6.20 5.07
C SER A 83 -5.99 -6.26 4.87
N GLY A 84 -6.44 -6.40 3.62
CA GLY A 84 -7.85 -6.57 3.29
C GLY A 84 -8.48 -7.79 3.96
N TYR A 85 -7.74 -8.90 4.05
CA TYR A 85 -8.17 -10.14 4.68
C TYR A 85 -8.37 -9.97 6.19
N PHE A 86 -7.38 -9.41 6.89
CA PHE A 86 -7.49 -9.15 8.32
C PHE A 86 -8.57 -8.11 8.65
N ASN A 87 -8.79 -7.13 7.77
CA ASN A 87 -9.88 -6.14 7.90
C ASN A 87 -11.27 -6.68 7.52
N GLN A 88 -11.36 -7.94 7.06
CA GLN A 88 -12.58 -8.55 6.53
C GLN A 88 -13.24 -7.69 5.46
N SER A 89 -12.42 -7.18 4.54
CA SER A 89 -12.88 -6.32 3.44
C SER A 89 -13.72 -7.13 2.47
N SER A 90 -14.67 -6.46 1.81
CA SER A 90 -15.54 -7.04 0.80
C SER A 90 -14.79 -7.38 -0.49
N TYR A 91 -15.44 -8.14 -1.37
CA TYR A 91 -14.90 -8.49 -2.68
C TYR A 91 -14.55 -7.25 -3.53
N LEU A 92 -15.22 -6.11 -3.32
CA LEU A 92 -14.94 -4.86 -4.06
C LEU A 92 -13.54 -4.33 -3.75
N PHE A 93 -13.07 -4.45 -2.51
CA PHE A 93 -11.70 -4.08 -2.18
C PHE A 93 -10.71 -4.89 -3.02
N TYR A 94 -10.87 -6.20 -3.08
CA TYR A 94 -9.96 -7.07 -3.82
C TYR A 94 -10.02 -6.87 -5.33
N THR A 95 -11.21 -6.71 -5.91
CA THR A 95 -11.33 -6.51 -7.37
C THR A 95 -10.72 -5.17 -7.81
N ILE A 96 -10.88 -4.11 -7.00
CA ILE A 96 -10.37 -2.77 -7.33
C ILE A 96 -8.89 -2.64 -6.92
N ALA A 97 -8.57 -2.76 -5.63
CA ALA A 97 -7.21 -2.54 -5.13
C ALA A 97 -6.22 -3.58 -5.66
N CYS A 98 -6.57 -4.88 -5.61
CA CYS A 98 -5.66 -5.94 -6.05
C CYS A 98 -5.80 -6.19 -7.56
N GLY A 99 -7.02 -6.29 -8.09
CA GLY A 99 -7.26 -6.53 -9.51
C GLY A 99 -6.84 -5.36 -10.39
N ALA A 100 -7.55 -4.24 -10.33
CA ALA A 100 -7.22 -3.07 -11.14
C ALA A 100 -5.84 -2.48 -10.78
N GLY A 101 -5.47 -2.49 -9.50
CA GLY A 101 -4.15 -2.05 -9.05
C GLY A 101 -2.99 -2.88 -9.63
N SER A 102 -3.08 -4.21 -9.63
CA SER A 102 -2.05 -5.06 -10.25
C SER A 102 -1.96 -4.87 -11.76
N ALA A 103 -3.10 -4.75 -12.45
CA ALA A 103 -3.13 -4.45 -13.89
C ALA A 103 -2.46 -3.11 -14.21
N HIS A 104 -2.73 -2.08 -13.40
CA HIS A 104 -2.13 -0.75 -13.53
C HIS A 104 -0.61 -0.78 -13.32
N LEU A 105 -0.13 -1.40 -12.23
CA LEU A 105 1.31 -1.54 -11.96
C LEU A 105 2.03 -2.32 -13.06
N PHE A 106 1.42 -3.42 -13.54
CA PHE A 106 1.96 -4.21 -14.63
C PHE A 106 2.06 -3.40 -15.93
N TRP A 107 1.03 -2.63 -16.27
CA TRP A 107 1.02 -1.77 -17.46
C TRP A 107 2.13 -0.72 -17.40
N LEU A 108 2.30 -0.03 -16.27
CA LEU A 108 3.38 0.95 -16.07
C LEU A 108 4.76 0.31 -16.18
N LEU A 109 4.98 -0.80 -15.48
CA LEU A 109 6.29 -1.46 -15.47
C LEU A 109 6.67 -2.03 -16.84
N ARG A 110 5.69 -2.52 -17.60
CA ARG A 110 5.90 -2.98 -18.98
C ARG A 110 6.24 -1.82 -19.91
N GLY A 111 5.52 -0.70 -19.77
CA GLY A 111 5.61 0.45 -20.67
C GLY A 111 6.79 1.41 -20.41
N VAL A 112 7.35 1.41 -19.20
CA VAL A 112 8.44 2.33 -18.86
C VAL A 112 9.75 1.97 -19.57
N ASP A 113 10.39 2.97 -20.15
CA ASP A 113 11.75 2.90 -20.67
C ASP A 113 12.70 3.55 -19.65
N LEU A 114 13.47 2.72 -18.94
CA LEU A 114 14.36 3.15 -17.87
C LEU A 114 15.59 3.94 -18.36
N ASN A 115 15.84 3.99 -19.67
CA ASN A 115 16.91 4.81 -20.24
C ASN A 115 16.42 6.17 -20.72
N SER A 116 15.11 6.42 -20.69
CA SER A 116 14.50 7.68 -21.10
C SER A 116 13.98 8.44 -19.87
N THR A 117 14.62 9.56 -19.56
CA THR A 117 14.21 10.45 -18.45
C THR A 117 12.75 10.88 -18.57
N ALA A 118 12.30 11.23 -19.77
CA ALA A 118 10.91 11.59 -20.05
C ALA A 118 9.93 10.43 -19.83
N SER A 119 10.32 9.20 -20.18
CA SER A 119 9.50 8.00 -19.94
C SER A 119 9.41 7.71 -18.44
N CYS A 120 10.52 7.80 -17.71
CA CYS A 120 10.56 7.65 -16.26
C CYS A 120 9.71 8.70 -15.55
N TRP A 121 9.75 9.97 -15.98
CA TRP A 121 8.92 11.03 -15.42
C TRP A 121 7.43 10.75 -15.63
N LYS A 122 7.04 10.42 -16.86
CA LYS A 122 5.65 10.07 -17.18
C LYS A 122 5.17 8.86 -16.37
N ALA A 123 6.00 7.83 -16.22
CA ALA A 123 5.68 6.67 -15.40
C ALA A 123 5.54 7.06 -13.93
N PHE A 124 6.49 7.81 -13.36
CA PHE A 124 6.47 8.31 -11.98
C PHE A 124 5.19 9.08 -11.67
N THR A 125 4.81 10.06 -12.51
CA THR A 125 3.56 10.81 -12.32
C THR A 125 2.34 9.89 -12.41
N SER A 126 2.39 8.88 -13.29
CA SER A 126 1.30 7.92 -13.45
C SER A 126 1.18 6.94 -12.29
N TYR A 127 2.27 6.62 -11.58
CA TYR A 127 2.20 5.78 -10.38
C TYR A 127 1.27 6.36 -9.32
N SER A 128 1.10 7.69 -9.25
CA SER A 128 0.13 8.33 -8.34
C SER A 128 -1.30 7.82 -8.51
N TRP A 129 -1.70 7.40 -9.73
CA TRP A 129 -3.01 6.79 -9.98
C TRP A 129 -3.23 5.47 -9.24
N PHE A 130 -2.16 4.74 -8.93
CA PHE A 130 -2.28 3.55 -8.08
C PHE A 130 -2.82 3.91 -6.69
N GLY A 131 -2.34 5.01 -6.10
CA GLY A 131 -2.86 5.53 -4.84
C GLY A 131 -4.35 5.87 -4.92
N PHE A 132 -4.79 6.50 -6.01
CA PHE A 132 -6.20 6.77 -6.25
C PHE A 132 -7.04 5.49 -6.41
N ILE A 133 -6.52 4.45 -7.07
CA ILE A 133 -7.19 3.15 -7.19
C ILE A 133 -7.39 2.52 -5.81
N VAL A 134 -6.35 2.49 -4.96
CA VAL A 134 -6.45 1.95 -3.59
C VAL A 134 -7.41 2.76 -2.74
N PHE A 135 -7.34 4.09 -2.81
CA PHE A 135 -8.28 4.98 -2.10
C PHE A 135 -9.72 4.72 -2.53
N PHE A 136 -9.97 4.65 -3.84
CA PHE A 136 -11.31 4.37 -4.37
C PHE A 136 -11.82 2.99 -3.92
N ALA A 137 -10.94 1.98 -3.90
CA ALA A 137 -11.28 0.65 -3.38
C ALA A 137 -11.75 0.70 -1.91
N LEU A 138 -11.06 1.47 -1.05
CA LEU A 138 -11.44 1.64 0.35
C LEU A 138 -12.80 2.34 0.49
N VAL A 139 -13.05 3.40 -0.29
CA VAL A 139 -14.33 4.12 -0.29
C VAL A 139 -15.47 3.19 -0.74
N CYS A 140 -15.27 2.42 -1.81
CA CYS A 140 -16.24 1.44 -2.29
C CYS A 140 -16.50 0.34 -1.26
N ASP A 141 -15.45 -0.19 -0.63
CA ASP A 141 -15.56 -1.20 0.42
C ASP A 141 -16.39 -0.69 1.60
N TYR A 142 -16.02 0.47 2.13
CA TYR A 142 -16.71 1.10 3.25
C TYR A 142 -18.18 1.37 2.94
N SER A 143 -18.46 1.95 1.76
CA SER A 143 -19.82 2.25 1.33
C SER A 143 -20.64 0.97 1.19
N TYR A 144 -20.11 -0.03 0.50
CA TYR A 144 -20.79 -1.31 0.30
C TYR A 144 -21.11 -2.01 1.62
N ARG A 145 -20.16 -2.07 2.54
CA ARG A 145 -20.36 -2.65 3.87
C ARG A 145 -21.40 -1.87 4.68
N SER A 146 -21.38 -0.55 4.62
CA SER A 146 -22.35 0.30 5.32
C SER A 146 -23.79 0.09 4.83
N PHE A 147 -23.99 -0.15 3.53
CA PHE A 147 -25.33 -0.35 2.95
C PHE A 147 -25.82 -1.80 3.01
N PHE A 148 -24.94 -2.77 2.75
CA PHE A 148 -25.33 -4.17 2.50
C PHE A 148 -24.88 -5.15 3.58
N ASN A 149 -24.00 -4.75 4.50
CA ASN A 149 -23.58 -5.58 5.63
C ASN A 149 -23.51 -4.79 6.96
N PRO A 150 -24.66 -4.28 7.46
CA PRO A 150 -24.69 -3.36 8.60
C PRO A 150 -24.45 -3.99 10.00
N LYS A 151 -23.89 -5.20 10.14
CA LYS A 151 -23.62 -5.85 11.46
C LYS A 151 -22.17 -6.35 11.55
N GLN A 152 -21.39 -6.15 12.62
CA GLN A 152 -21.72 -5.85 14.03
C GLN A 152 -21.04 -4.56 14.55
N PRO A 153 -21.80 -3.56 15.03
CA PRO A 153 -21.32 -2.66 16.07
C PRO A 153 -21.47 -3.36 17.45
N GLU A 154 -20.45 -3.29 18.30
CA GLU A 154 -20.52 -3.46 19.78
C GLU A 154 -20.45 -4.84 20.49
N GLU A 155 -20.10 -5.98 19.89
CA GLU A 155 -19.98 -7.22 20.73
C GLU A 155 -18.62 -7.37 21.47
N ASN A 156 -17.59 -6.58 21.14
CA ASN A 156 -16.28 -6.67 21.82
C ASN A 156 -16.05 -5.64 22.94
N ILE A 157 -16.96 -4.69 23.18
CA ILE A 157 -16.81 -3.68 24.24
C ILE A 157 -17.43 -4.17 25.57
N LEU A 158 -18.43 -5.05 25.52
CA LEU A 158 -19.14 -5.51 26.73
C LEU A 158 -18.51 -6.73 27.40
N VAL A 159 -17.70 -7.54 26.71
CA VAL A 159 -17.13 -8.77 27.29
C VAL A 159 -15.85 -8.49 28.10
N HIS A 160 -15.17 -7.35 27.88
CA HIS A 160 -13.97 -7.01 28.64
C HIS A 160 -14.22 -6.19 29.93
N ASN A 161 -15.48 -5.79 30.20
CA ASN A 161 -15.87 -4.99 31.37
C ASN A 161 -16.57 -5.78 32.48
N THR A 162 -16.62 -7.12 32.42
CA THR A 162 -17.13 -7.96 33.51
C THR A 162 -16.01 -8.69 34.23
N HIS A 163 -15.07 -7.94 34.81
CA HIS A 163 -14.33 -8.41 35.98
C HIS A 163 -15.08 -7.93 37.24
N PRO A 164 -15.75 -8.82 38.00
CA PRO A 164 -16.36 -8.41 39.26
C PRO A 164 -15.25 -8.07 40.24
N TYR A 165 -15.29 -6.85 40.77
CA TYR A 165 -14.54 -6.46 41.97
C TYR A 165 -14.87 -7.46 43.08
N ALA A 166 -13.92 -8.35 43.37
CA ALA A 166 -13.80 -8.97 44.66
C ALA A 166 -13.34 -7.89 45.65
N THR A 167 -14.21 -7.54 46.60
CA THR A 167 -13.81 -6.89 47.86
C THR A 167 -14.64 -7.48 49.00
N ASP A 168 -13.97 -8.34 49.76
CA ASP A 168 -13.98 -8.49 51.23
C ASP A 168 -15.26 -8.32 52.04
N LYS A 169 -15.66 -9.42 52.70
CA LYS A 169 -16.01 -9.45 54.13
C LYS A 169 -15.34 -10.65 54.78
#